data_AF-E4PSJ7-F1
#
_entry.id   AF-E4PSJ7-F1
#
_cell.length_a   1.000
_cell.length_b   1.000
_cell.length_c   1.000
_cell.angle_alpha   90.00
_cell.angle_beta   90.00
_cell.angle_gamma   90.00
#
_symmetry.space_group_name_H-M   'P 1'
#
loop_
_entity.id
_entity.type
_entity.pdbx_description
1 polymer ?
#
loop_
_entity_poly.entity_id
_entity_poly.type
_entity_poly.pdbx_seq_one_letter_code
_entity_poly.pdbx_strand_id
1 'polypeptide(L)'
;MNVKKVSNQNSYDFAIVYKNHLFYINLKTYQKNNNAIAAIKKLYDDYVEYNGVFPLHFLIFKINYNIGLSSDNENIKIIINSTESYFLEEINFSEWHQDKRSWSEAVDFNSGRLQVSNKFLKNHLLEIDNISYEKTKEQLALIYKLNRNKEDK
;
A
#
# COMPACT_ATOMS: atom_id res chain seq x y z
N MET A 1 -0.18 1.90 -36.90
CA MET A 1 0.82 2.24 -35.85
C MET A 1 0.82 1.14 -34.81
N ASN A 2 1.95 0.50 -34.51
CA ASN A 2 2.03 -0.51 -33.45
C ASN A 2 2.21 0.22 -32.10
N VAL A 3 1.11 0.56 -31.42
CA VAL A 3 1.18 1.17 -30.09
C VAL A 3 1.60 0.08 -29.11
N LYS A 4 2.89 0.08 -28.73
CA LYS A 4 3.42 -0.81 -27.70
C LYS A 4 2.64 -0.55 -26.41
N LYS A 5 2.04 -1.60 -25.82
CA LYS A 5 1.36 -1.49 -24.52
C LYS A 5 2.43 -1.18 -23.46
N VAL A 6 2.54 0.09 -23.07
CA VAL A 6 3.45 0.51 -22.00
C VAL A 6 2.68 0.43 -20.68
N SER A 7 3.11 -0.44 -19.77
CA SER A 7 2.67 -0.42 -18.37
C SER A 7 3.51 0.63 -17.63
N ASN A 8 2.87 1.63 -17.03
CA ASN A 8 3.62 2.59 -16.24
C ASN A 8 4.07 1.95 -14.91
N GLN A 9 5.32 2.19 -14.53
CA GLN A 9 5.95 1.59 -13.35
C GLN A 9 6.06 2.57 -12.17
N ASN A 10 5.68 3.84 -12.38
CA ASN A 10 5.89 4.89 -11.39
C ASN A 10 4.85 4.82 -10.26
N SER A 11 5.31 4.97 -9.03
CA SER A 11 4.46 5.21 -7.86
C SER A 11 4.58 6.67 -7.44
N TYR A 12 3.52 7.23 -6.89
CA TYR A 12 3.49 8.62 -6.41
C TYR A 12 2.93 8.68 -5.01
N ASP A 13 3.53 9.55 -4.21
CA ASP A 13 3.19 9.66 -2.79
C ASP A 13 2.89 11.12 -2.50
N PHE A 14 1.76 11.38 -1.85
CA PHE A 14 1.38 12.73 -1.48
C PHE A 14 0.56 12.73 -0.19
N ALA A 15 0.46 13.90 0.43
CA ALA A 15 -0.23 14.11 1.68
C ALA A 15 -1.26 15.22 1.52
N ILE A 16 -2.43 15.05 2.13
CA ILE A 16 -3.50 16.07 2.17
C ILE A 16 -4.02 16.18 3.59
N VAL A 17 -4.19 17.40 4.08
CA VAL A 17 -4.90 17.64 5.35
C VAL A 17 -6.34 17.98 5.06
N TYR A 18 -7.28 17.27 5.68
CA TYR A 18 -8.70 17.54 5.58
C TYR A 18 -9.39 17.33 6.93
N LYS A 19 -10.19 18.32 7.36
CA LYS A 19 -10.89 18.29 8.66
C LYS A 19 -9.99 17.94 9.87
N ASN A 20 -8.76 18.45 9.92
CA ASN A 20 -7.77 18.12 10.97
C ASN A 20 -7.32 16.65 10.99
N HIS A 21 -7.40 15.96 9.85
CA HIS A 21 -6.83 14.64 9.63
C HIS A 21 -5.80 14.72 8.50
N LEU A 22 -4.68 14.03 8.65
CA LEU A 22 -3.64 13.91 7.63
C LEU A 22 -3.86 12.61 6.84
N PHE A 23 -4.13 12.74 5.55
CA PHE A 23 -4.24 11.61 4.64
C PHE A 23 -2.96 11.47 3.85
N TYR A 24 -2.26 10.36 4.04
CA TYR A 24 -1.11 10.00 3.24
C TYR A 24 -1.52 8.99 2.18
N ILE A 25 -1.37 9.38 0.92
CA ILE A 25 -1.90 8.66 -0.22
C ILE A 25 -0.72 8.11 -1.00
N ASN A 26 -0.71 6.79 -1.16
CA ASN A 26 0.27 6.07 -1.95
C ASN A 26 -0.40 5.55 -3.22
N LEU A 27 -0.16 6.25 -4.33
CA LEU A 27 -0.59 5.85 -5.67
C LEU A 27 0.40 4.82 -6.22
N LYS A 28 -0.07 3.58 -6.39
CA LYS A 28 0.72 2.50 -7.00
C LYS A 28 0.18 2.14 -8.36
N THR A 29 1.06 2.01 -9.35
CA THR A 29 0.69 1.36 -10.60
C THR A 29 0.87 -0.16 -10.50
N TYR A 30 -0.01 -0.91 -11.14
CA TYR A 30 0.14 -2.36 -11.19
C TYR A 30 1.40 -2.74 -11.99
N GLN A 31 2.33 -3.44 -11.34
CA GLN A 31 3.48 -4.07 -12.01
C GLN A 31 3.27 -5.58 -12.05
N LYS A 32 3.70 -6.25 -13.13
CA LYS A 32 3.47 -7.70 -13.33
C LYS A 32 4.05 -8.57 -12.21
N ASN A 33 5.11 -8.08 -11.55
CA ASN A 33 5.79 -8.69 -10.41
C ASN A 33 5.56 -7.88 -9.11
N ASN A 34 4.40 -7.24 -8.97
CA ASN A 34 4.02 -6.45 -7.79
C ASN A 34 3.60 -7.37 -6.63
N ASN A 35 4.57 -8.10 -6.09
CA ASN A 35 4.40 -9.06 -5.01
C ASN A 35 5.23 -8.72 -3.77
N ALA A 36 5.92 -7.58 -3.79
CA ALA A 36 6.81 -7.24 -2.71
C ALA A 36 6.11 -6.40 -1.65
N ILE A 37 6.29 -6.88 -0.43
CA ILE A 37 5.50 -6.60 0.76
C ILE A 37 6.42 -5.89 1.77
N ALA A 38 5.81 -5.13 2.68
CA ALA A 38 6.42 -4.06 3.49
C ALA A 38 7.78 -4.35 4.12
N ALA A 39 8.60 -3.31 4.13
CA ALA A 39 9.45 -3.00 5.26
C ALA A 39 8.58 -2.56 6.44
N ILE A 40 8.30 -3.50 7.34
CA ILE A 40 7.51 -3.24 8.55
C ILE A 40 8.11 -2.08 9.34
N LYS A 41 9.44 -1.96 9.33
CA LYS A 41 10.15 -0.83 9.89
C LYS A 41 9.65 0.50 9.33
N LYS A 42 9.61 0.66 7.99
CA LYS A 42 9.19 1.93 7.38
C LYS A 42 7.74 2.27 7.72
N LEU A 43 6.86 1.27 7.77
CA LEU A 43 5.48 1.49 8.18
C LEU A 43 5.38 1.88 9.66
N TYR A 44 6.17 1.25 10.53
CA TYR A 44 6.25 1.60 11.94
C TYR A 44 6.75 3.04 12.12
N ASP A 45 7.84 3.41 11.47
CA ASP A 45 8.39 4.77 11.48
C ASP A 45 7.34 5.79 10.99
N ASP A 46 6.67 5.50 9.87
CA ASP A 46 5.75 6.45 9.23
C ASP A 46 4.39 6.55 9.93
N TYR A 47 3.88 5.47 10.53
CA TYR A 47 2.53 5.39 11.08
C TYR A 47 2.48 5.37 12.61
N VAL A 48 3.38 4.61 13.25
CA VAL A 48 3.38 4.41 14.70
C VAL A 48 4.21 5.48 15.41
N GLU A 49 5.42 5.76 14.94
CA GLU A 49 6.27 6.82 15.50
C GLU A 49 5.83 8.23 15.08
N TYR A 50 4.82 8.34 14.21
CA TYR A 50 4.24 9.61 13.82
C TYR A 50 3.76 10.40 15.04
N ASN A 51 4.34 11.59 15.20
CA ASN A 51 4.12 12.50 16.32
C ASN A 51 3.52 13.85 15.89
N GLY A 52 2.91 13.90 14.70
CA GLY A 52 2.30 15.12 14.19
C GLY A 52 0.97 15.46 14.86
N VAL A 53 0.48 16.66 14.58
CA VAL A 53 -0.67 17.27 15.26
C VAL A 53 -2.00 16.57 14.93
N PHE A 54 -2.12 15.99 13.73
CA PHE A 54 -3.36 15.43 13.21
C PHE A 54 -3.28 13.91 13.12
N PRO A 55 -4.36 13.14 13.39
CA PRO A 55 -4.38 11.71 13.12
C PRO A 55 -3.98 11.41 11.67
N LEU A 56 -3.07 10.46 11.50
CA LEU A 56 -2.55 10.05 10.20
C LEU A 56 -3.35 8.85 9.68
N HIS A 57 -3.90 8.98 8.49
CA HIS A 57 -4.58 7.91 7.76
C HIS A 57 -3.80 7.57 6.50
N PHE A 58 -3.60 6.28 6.25
CA PHE A 58 -2.77 5.83 5.13
C PHE A 58 -3.62 5.12 4.09
N LEU A 59 -3.89 5.83 2.99
CA LEU A 59 -4.64 5.31 1.85
C LEU A 59 -3.67 4.71 0.83
N ILE A 60 -3.82 3.42 0.55
CA ILE A 60 -3.20 2.80 -0.61
C ILE A 60 -4.20 2.86 -1.76
N PHE A 61 -3.82 3.49 -2.87
CA PHE A 61 -4.61 3.49 -4.09
C PHE A 61 -3.81 2.86 -5.23
N LYS A 62 -4.24 1.70 -5.68
CA LYS A 62 -3.65 0.96 -6.79
C LYS A 62 -4.46 1.19 -8.06
N ILE A 63 -3.78 1.55 -9.13
CA ILE A 63 -4.38 1.70 -10.46
C ILE A 63 -3.65 0.81 -11.47
N ASN A 64 -4.41 -0.01 -12.19
CA ASN A 64 -3.91 -0.73 -13.34
C ASN A 64 -4.42 -0.03 -14.58
N TYR A 65 -3.52 0.46 -15.42
CA TYR A 65 -3.89 1.10 -16.66
C TYR A 65 -2.90 0.76 -17.78
N ASN A 66 -3.34 0.95 -19.01
CA ASN A 66 -2.47 0.94 -20.18
C ASN A 66 -2.77 2.13 -21.08
N ILE A 67 -1.75 2.60 -21.78
CA ILE A 67 -1.92 3.56 -22.87
C ILE A 67 -2.21 2.75 -24.14
N GLY A 68 -3.30 3.08 -24.83
CA GLY A 68 -3.74 2.36 -26.03
C GLY A 68 -4.60 3.24 -26.93
N LEU A 69 -5.06 2.69 -28.03
CA LEU A 69 -5.95 3.41 -28.95
C LEU A 69 -7.39 3.38 -28.45
N SER A 70 -8.14 4.43 -28.75
CA SER A 70 -9.57 4.43 -28.58
C SER A 70 -10.26 3.52 -29.58
N SER A 71 -11.24 2.77 -29.09
CA SER A 71 -12.18 2.00 -29.91
C SER A 71 -12.97 2.89 -30.87
N ASP A 72 -13.14 4.18 -30.52
CA ASP A 72 -14.15 5.03 -31.15
C ASP A 72 -13.55 5.98 -32.20
N ASN A 73 -12.25 6.31 -32.12
CA ASN A 73 -11.65 7.36 -32.93
C ASN A 73 -10.13 7.27 -33.12
N GLU A 74 -9.51 6.09 -32.90
CA GLU A 74 -8.06 5.87 -33.03
C GLU A 74 -7.14 6.83 -32.23
N ASN A 75 -7.69 7.64 -31.31
CA ASN A 75 -6.90 8.52 -30.47
C ASN A 75 -6.18 7.75 -29.37
N ILE A 76 -5.00 8.21 -28.97
CA ILE A 76 -4.28 7.66 -27.80
C ILE A 76 -5.07 8.00 -26.53
N LYS A 77 -5.46 6.98 -25.77
CA LYS A 77 -6.16 7.11 -24.49
C LYS A 77 -5.50 6.30 -23.38
N ILE A 78 -5.69 6.77 -22.15
CA ILE A 78 -5.40 6.00 -20.94
C ILE A 78 -6.62 5.10 -20.69
N ILE A 79 -6.40 3.79 -20.68
CA ILE A 79 -7.42 2.78 -20.41
C ILE A 79 -7.17 2.24 -19.00
N ILE A 80 -8.08 2.56 -18.08
CA ILE A 80 -8.04 2.04 -16.70
C ILE A 80 -8.65 0.63 -16.74
N ASN A 81 -7.83 -0.37 -16.44
CA ASN A 81 -8.25 -1.77 -16.40
C ASN A 81 -8.88 -2.12 -15.06
N SER A 82 -8.32 -1.61 -13.97
CA SER A 82 -8.85 -1.82 -12.62
C SER A 82 -8.33 -0.77 -11.66
N THR A 83 -9.07 -0.57 -10.57
CA THR A 83 -8.66 0.22 -9.41
C THR A 83 -8.87 -0.60 -8.15
N GLU A 84 -8.06 -0.34 -7.14
CA GLU A 84 -8.21 -0.91 -5.81
C GLU A 84 -7.75 0.14 -4.79
N SER A 85 -8.52 0.32 -3.73
CA SER A 85 -8.20 1.24 -2.64
C SER A 85 -8.47 0.59 -1.31
N TYR A 86 -7.63 0.89 -0.32
CA TYR A 86 -7.90 0.56 1.07
C TYR A 86 -7.11 1.48 2.00
N PHE A 87 -7.70 1.75 3.15
CA PHE A 87 -7.01 2.29 4.31
C PHE A 87 -6.34 1.15 5.08
N LEU A 88 -5.23 1.43 5.76
CA LEU A 88 -4.62 0.43 6.64
C LEU A 88 -5.56 0.08 7.79
N GLU A 89 -6.35 1.04 8.22
CA GLU A 89 -7.32 0.92 9.32
C GLU A 89 -8.48 -0.03 9.04
N GLU A 90 -8.70 -0.34 7.76
CA GLU A 90 -9.71 -1.30 7.33
C GLU A 90 -9.25 -2.76 7.49
N ILE A 91 -7.98 -3.00 7.86
CA ILE A 91 -7.37 -4.32 7.84
C ILE A 91 -7.03 -4.77 9.27
N ASN A 92 -7.43 -5.99 9.61
CA ASN A 92 -6.93 -6.67 10.80
C ASN A 92 -5.53 -7.24 10.53
N PHE A 93 -4.51 -6.63 11.12
CA PHE A 93 -3.14 -7.09 10.97
C PHE A 93 -2.71 -8.17 11.96
N SER A 94 -3.59 -8.63 12.86
CA SER A 94 -3.22 -9.56 13.95
C SER A 94 -2.59 -10.87 13.46
N GLU A 95 -3.00 -11.35 12.29
CA GLU A 95 -2.47 -12.57 11.64
C GLU A 95 -1.42 -12.26 10.56
N TRP A 96 -1.06 -10.99 10.40
CA TRP A 96 -0.13 -10.58 9.35
C TRP A 96 1.32 -10.91 9.74
N HIS A 97 2.08 -11.37 8.75
CA HIS A 97 3.50 -11.70 8.88
C HIS A 97 4.28 -11.00 7.79
N GLN A 98 5.53 -10.63 8.11
CA GLN A 98 6.42 -10.06 7.11
C GLN A 98 6.64 -11.08 6.01
N ASP A 99 6.27 -10.70 4.80
CA ASP A 99 6.61 -11.45 3.62
C ASP A 99 8.01 -11.02 3.16
N LYS A 100 8.85 -12.02 2.84
CA LYS A 100 10.27 -11.81 2.52
C LYS A 100 10.53 -11.42 1.06
N ARG A 101 9.48 -11.22 0.26
CA ARG A 101 9.59 -10.82 -1.16
C ARG A 101 9.95 -9.33 -1.27
N SER A 102 11.04 -9.03 -1.99
CA SER A 102 11.58 -7.68 -2.24
C SER A 102 11.29 -7.18 -3.65
N TRP A 103 11.17 -5.86 -3.81
CA TRP A 103 10.99 -5.15 -5.09
C TRP A 103 12.30 -4.92 -5.83
N SER A 104 13.39 -4.80 -5.08
CA SER A 104 14.74 -4.59 -5.59
C SER A 104 15.45 -5.92 -5.85
N GLU A 105 16.41 -5.92 -6.79
CA GLU A 105 17.29 -7.06 -7.05
C GLU A 105 18.04 -7.52 -5.79
N ALA A 106 18.35 -6.58 -4.90
CA ALA A 106 18.77 -6.85 -3.52
C ALA A 106 17.56 -6.87 -2.58
N VAL A 107 17.52 -7.79 -1.63
CA VAL A 107 16.49 -7.78 -0.59
C VAL A 107 16.75 -6.61 0.37
N ASP A 108 15.86 -5.61 0.35
CA ASP A 108 15.90 -4.51 1.31
C ASP A 108 14.62 -4.49 2.14
N PHE A 109 14.71 -5.11 3.32
CA PHE A 109 13.65 -5.17 4.33
C PHE A 109 13.31 -3.81 4.96
N ASN A 110 13.99 -2.73 4.57
CA ASN A 110 13.75 -1.36 5.02
C ASN A 110 13.15 -0.45 3.93
N SER A 111 13.11 -0.90 2.66
CA SER A 111 12.69 -0.07 1.51
C SER A 111 11.20 -0.11 1.14
N GLY A 112 10.44 -1.08 1.65
CA GLY A 112 9.07 -1.35 1.20
C GLY A 112 7.99 -0.63 2.00
N ARG A 113 6.99 -0.04 1.33
CA ARG A 113 5.71 0.28 1.98
C ARG A 113 4.80 -0.93 2.00
N LEU A 114 3.92 -1.02 2.99
CA LEU A 114 3.01 -2.17 3.12
C LEU A 114 2.07 -2.29 1.94
N GLN A 115 2.32 -3.31 1.14
CA GLN A 115 1.38 -3.79 0.15
C GLN A 115 0.79 -5.08 0.69
N VAL A 116 -0.50 -5.02 0.96
CA VAL A 116 -1.28 -6.18 1.34
C VAL A 116 -1.71 -6.86 0.05
N SER A 117 -1.55 -8.19 -0.01
CA SER A 117 -2.06 -8.96 -1.15
C SER A 117 -3.59 -8.88 -1.17
N ASN A 118 -4.19 -8.88 -2.36
CA ASN A 118 -5.65 -8.77 -2.47
C ASN A 118 -6.37 -9.93 -1.76
N LYS A 119 -5.73 -11.10 -1.67
CA LYS A 119 -6.23 -12.24 -0.88
C LYS A 119 -6.23 -11.92 0.62
N PHE A 120 -5.12 -11.39 1.14
CA PHE A 120 -5.04 -11.03 2.55
C PHE A 120 -6.03 -9.93 2.90
N LEU A 121 -6.10 -8.87 2.07
CA LEU A 121 -7.06 -7.77 2.22
C LEU A 121 -8.48 -8.33 2.36
N LYS A 122 -8.96 -9.09 1.36
CA LYS A 122 -10.32 -9.65 1.36
C LYS A 122 -10.63 -10.53 2.57
N ASN A 123 -9.63 -11.24 3.08
CA ASN A 123 -9.82 -12.17 4.20
C ASN A 123 -9.75 -11.50 5.58
N HIS A 124 -9.24 -10.28 5.67
CA HIS A 124 -8.97 -9.60 6.95
C HIS A 124 -9.57 -8.19 7.02
N LEU A 125 -10.52 -7.87 6.14
CA LEU A 125 -11.27 -6.61 6.26
C LEU A 125 -12.06 -6.60 7.57
N LEU A 126 -11.95 -5.49 8.29
CA LEU A 126 -12.72 -5.22 9.50
C LEU A 126 -14.13 -4.76 9.13
N GLU A 127 -15.10 -5.08 10.00
CA GLU A 127 -16.40 -4.40 9.98
C GLU A 127 -16.22 -2.92 10.31
N ILE A 128 -17.09 -2.06 9.79
CA ILE A 128 -16.97 -0.59 9.90
C ILE A 128 -16.81 -0.15 11.36
N ASP A 129 -17.59 -0.73 12.28
CA ASP A 129 -17.57 -0.39 13.71
C ASP A 129 -16.25 -0.76 14.41
N ASN A 130 -15.42 -1.60 13.77
CA ASN A 130 -14.13 -2.04 14.28
C ASN A 130 -12.95 -1.24 13.72
N ILE A 131 -13.15 -0.41 12.70
CA ILE A 131 -12.12 0.43 12.08
C ILE A 131 -11.68 1.48 13.11
N SER A 132 -10.38 1.51 13.42
CA SER A 132 -9.83 2.46 14.40
C SER A 132 -8.35 2.72 14.16
N TYR A 133 -7.99 4.01 14.09
CA TYR A 133 -6.61 4.47 13.99
C TYR A 133 -5.73 3.89 15.12
N GLU A 134 -6.20 3.96 16.37
CA GLU A 134 -5.43 3.49 17.53
C GLU A 134 -5.25 1.97 17.51
N LYS A 135 -6.31 1.21 17.19
CA LYS A 135 -6.19 -0.26 17.06
C LYS A 135 -5.18 -0.66 15.99
N THR A 136 -5.20 0.02 14.84
CA THR A 136 -4.23 -0.22 13.77
C THR A 136 -2.82 0.13 14.21
N LYS A 137 -2.64 1.25 14.91
CA LYS A 137 -1.34 1.66 15.47
C LYS A 137 -0.78 0.60 16.42
N GLU A 138 -1.60 0.07 17.32
CA GLU A 138 -1.24 -1.00 18.26
C GLU A 138 -0.85 -2.29 17.53
N GLN A 139 -1.65 -2.72 16.54
CA GLN A 139 -1.37 -3.92 15.76
C GLN A 139 -0.04 -3.81 14.99
N LEU A 140 0.21 -2.67 14.34
CA LEU A 140 1.46 -2.43 13.62
C LEU A 140 2.68 -2.40 14.55
N ALA A 141 2.54 -1.80 15.73
CA ALA A 141 3.58 -1.80 16.76
C ALA A 141 3.92 -3.22 17.25
N LEU A 142 2.88 -4.03 17.51
CA LEU A 142 3.04 -5.42 17.93
C LEU A 142 3.76 -6.24 16.85
N ILE A 143 3.36 -6.09 15.59
CA ILE A 143 3.95 -6.83 14.49
C ILE A 143 5.41 -6.44 14.28
N TYR A 144 5.74 -5.15 14.35
CA TYR A 144 7.13 -4.70 14.28
C TYR A 144 8.00 -5.36 15.35
N LYS A 145 7.52 -5.39 16.60
CA LYS A 145 8.21 -6.05 17.72
C LYS A 145 8.39 -7.55 17.49
N LEU A 146 7.35 -8.24 17.00
CA LEU A 146 7.40 -9.69 16.73
C LEU A 146 8.38 -10.05 15.61
N ASN A 147 8.57 -9.18 14.62
CA ASN A 147 9.52 -9.42 13.53
C ASN A 147 10.97 -9.17 13.96
N ARG A 148 11.26 -8.13 14.75
CA ARG A 148 12.62 -7.91 15.31
C ARG A 148 13.09 -9.10 16.15
N ASN A 149 12.24 -9.64 17.02
CA ASN A 149 12.59 -10.77 17.88
C ASN A 149 12.86 -12.09 17.11
N LYS A 150 12.50 -12.17 15.82
CA LYS A 150 12.79 -13.32 14.95
C LYS A 150 14.10 -13.18 14.19
N GLU A 151 14.67 -11.97 14.09
CA GLU A 151 15.97 -11.73 13.45
C GLU A 151 17.14 -12.01 14.40
N ASP A 152 16.90 -11.95 15.71
CA ASP A 152 17.88 -12.25 16.78
C ASP A 152 17.97 -13.75 17.16
N LYS A 153 17.35 -14.65 16.38
CA LYS A 153 17.37 -16.12 16.58
C LYS A 153 17.88 -16.83 15.33
#